data_AF-A0A915TXG3-F1
#
_entry.id   AF-A0A915TXG3-F1
#
_cell.length_a   1.000
_cell.length_b   1.000
_cell.length_c   1.000
_cell.angle_alpha   90.00
_cell.angle_beta   90.00
_cell.angle_gamma   90.00
#
_symmetry.space_group_name_H-M   'P 1'
#
loop_
_entity.id
_entity.type
_entity.pdbx_description
1 polymer ?
#
loop_
_entity_poly.entity_id
_entity_poly.type
_entity_poly.pdbx_seq_one_letter_code
_entity_poly.pdbx_strand_id
1 'polypeptide(L)'
;MEVGRVAVLYGRVRAVAGDGSQRLLQPDSPVFAGEVIVTGPDGMVSIVFDDQLQTQLDLGRMSEVLLDDDVHGGTDGLDLQDAVSEVEDIQQALLDPDFDPTLEEEPPAAGLSLSAGDHYYVKFDAIGAEVLPDNPVVTTDSPPDFTAPDPVAGEDRPPVAADLQPVAEPDQVQVEESAAAPRVTAGNLLQNDAPGDGPVTVTGVEIGGVSYTIAPGQTVTHTTPLGGQLSVSSDGSYTYSIQGAILHETHGQGDGLVDQETFTYTVTDGDGDSSRSTLTVHILDSAPRPGRIPT
;
A
#
# COMPACT_ATOMS: atom_id res chain seq x y z
N MET A 1 -29.67 9.22 -0.17
CA MET A 1 -29.09 9.28 1.19
C MET A 1 -27.58 9.22 1.02
N GLU A 2 -26.80 10.04 1.72
CA GLU A 2 -25.33 9.94 1.64
C GLU A 2 -24.90 8.64 2.31
N VAL A 3 -24.05 7.86 1.65
CA VAL A 3 -23.59 6.55 2.13
C VAL A 3 -22.08 6.50 2.37
N GLY A 4 -21.34 7.48 1.83
CA GLY A 4 -19.90 7.55 2.01
C GLY A 4 -19.27 8.72 1.27
N ARG A 5 -17.94 8.78 1.35
CA ARG A 5 -17.08 9.78 0.71
C ARG A 5 -15.98 9.12 -0.10
N VAL A 6 -15.60 9.79 -1.19
CA VAL A 6 -14.45 9.39 -2.01
C VAL A 6 -13.17 9.72 -1.26
N ALA A 7 -12.42 8.70 -0.83
CA ALA A 7 -11.13 8.88 -0.18
C ALA A 7 -10.01 9.14 -1.20
N VAL A 8 -9.95 8.31 -2.24
CA VAL A 8 -8.91 8.40 -3.28
C VAL A 8 -9.59 8.39 -4.65
N LEU A 9 -9.13 9.26 -5.55
CA LEU A 9 -9.64 9.29 -6.92
C LEU A 9 -8.52 9.64 -7.91
N TYR A 10 -8.37 8.78 -8.92
CA TYR A 10 -7.52 9.03 -10.08
C TYR A 10 -8.34 8.93 -11.36
N GLY A 11 -7.98 9.74 -12.35
CA GLY A 11 -8.64 9.76 -13.65
C GLY A 11 -10.06 10.30 -13.61
N ARG A 12 -10.92 9.79 -14.50
CA ARG A 12 -12.31 10.25 -14.65
C ARG A 12 -13.26 9.24 -14.04
N VAL A 13 -13.96 9.64 -12.99
CA VAL A 13 -14.98 8.84 -12.31
C VAL A 13 -16.27 9.64 -12.19
N ARG A 14 -17.39 9.00 -12.46
CA ARG A 14 -18.71 9.65 -12.49
C ARG A 14 -19.68 8.84 -11.63
N ALA A 15 -20.50 9.53 -10.86
CA ALA A 15 -21.68 8.96 -10.25
C ALA A 15 -22.88 9.24 -11.16
N VAL A 16 -23.68 8.21 -11.45
CA VAL A 16 -24.94 8.30 -12.18
C VAL A 16 -26.06 8.05 -11.18
N ALA A 17 -26.86 9.08 -10.89
CA ALA A 17 -28.00 8.93 -10.00
C ALA A 17 -29.12 8.12 -10.67
N GLY A 18 -30.05 7.58 -9.87
CA GLY A 18 -31.18 6.77 -10.37
C GLY A 18 -32.14 7.51 -11.31
N ASP A 19 -32.05 8.85 -11.40
CA ASP A 19 -32.76 9.71 -12.36
C ASP A 19 -32.02 9.87 -13.71
N GLY A 20 -30.83 9.29 -13.84
CA GLY A 20 -29.94 9.38 -15.00
C GLY A 20 -29.00 10.60 -15.00
N SER A 21 -29.06 11.46 -13.98
CA SER A 21 -28.17 12.60 -13.85
C SER A 21 -26.74 12.14 -13.56
N GLN A 22 -25.77 12.68 -14.29
CA GLN A 22 -24.35 12.34 -14.11
C GLN A 22 -23.60 13.46 -13.39
N ARG A 23 -22.78 13.08 -12.41
CA ARG A 23 -21.90 13.98 -11.65
C ARG A 23 -20.47 13.46 -11.69
N LEU A 24 -19.53 14.32 -12.03
CA LEU A 24 -18.11 13.98 -11.92
C LEU A 24 -17.71 13.97 -10.44
N LEU A 25 -17.04 12.90 -10.01
CA LEU A 25 -16.53 12.79 -8.66
C LEU A 25 -15.14 13.42 -8.56
N GLN A 26 -14.87 14.00 -7.39
CA GLN A 26 -13.57 14.52 -6.97
C GLN A 26 -13.21 13.86 -5.63
N PRO A 27 -11.94 13.90 -5.21
CA PRO A 27 -11.59 13.56 -3.83
C PRO A 27 -12.49 14.30 -2.83
N ASP A 28 -12.92 13.61 -1.77
CA ASP A 28 -13.86 14.06 -0.75
C ASP A 28 -15.31 14.33 -1.24
N SER A 29 -15.64 13.95 -2.48
CA SER A 29 -17.03 14.05 -2.96
C SER A 29 -17.93 13.04 -2.24
N PRO A 30 -19.15 13.46 -1.83
CA PRO A 30 -20.12 12.52 -1.28
C PRO A 30 -20.66 11.60 -2.37
N VAL A 31 -20.94 10.36 -1.99
CA VAL A 31 -21.66 9.37 -2.81
C VAL A 31 -22.98 9.02 -2.13
N PHE A 32 -24.00 8.74 -2.93
CA PHE A 32 -25.36 8.51 -2.44
C PHE A 32 -25.85 7.09 -2.74
N ALA A 33 -26.68 6.55 -1.85
CA ALA A 33 -27.39 5.28 -2.04
C ALA A 33 -28.15 5.28 -3.37
N GLY A 34 -28.02 4.20 -4.13
CA GLY A 34 -28.62 4.00 -5.44
C GLY A 34 -27.91 4.73 -6.59
N GLU A 35 -26.77 5.38 -6.35
CA GLU A 35 -25.91 5.87 -7.43
C GLU A 35 -25.10 4.72 -8.04
N VAL A 36 -24.88 4.80 -9.35
CA VAL A 36 -23.96 3.93 -10.08
C VAL A 36 -22.63 4.66 -10.25
N ILE A 37 -21.55 4.09 -9.71
CA ILE A 37 -20.19 4.63 -9.84
C ILE A 37 -19.55 4.01 -11.07
N VAL A 38 -19.15 4.85 -12.02
CA VAL A 38 -18.55 4.45 -13.29
C VAL A 38 -17.13 5.02 -13.40
N THR A 39 -16.13 4.16 -13.48
CA THR A 39 -14.73 4.55 -13.70
C THR A 39 -14.36 4.48 -15.18
N GLY A 40 -13.58 5.46 -15.64
CA GLY A 40 -13.09 5.51 -17.02
C GLY A 40 -11.90 4.58 -17.30
N PRO A 41 -11.31 4.67 -18.51
CA PRO A 41 -10.12 3.90 -18.91
C PRO A 41 -8.93 4.08 -17.98
N ASP A 42 -8.80 5.27 -17.40
CA ASP A 42 -7.73 5.67 -16.47
C ASP A 42 -8.28 5.91 -15.05
N GLY A 43 -9.52 5.49 -14.78
CA GLY A 43 -10.23 5.78 -13.54
C GLY A 43 -9.93 4.79 -12.43
N MET A 44 -9.66 5.27 -11.23
CA MET A 44 -9.65 4.48 -10.00
C MET A 44 -10.35 5.30 -8.92
N VAL A 45 -11.16 4.66 -8.08
CA VAL A 45 -11.76 5.32 -6.93
C VAL A 45 -11.76 4.40 -5.73
N SER A 46 -11.45 4.98 -4.57
CA SER A 46 -11.65 4.37 -3.26
C SER A 46 -12.71 5.17 -2.54
N ILE A 47 -13.76 4.50 -2.07
CA ILE A 47 -14.89 5.08 -1.36
C ILE A 47 -14.86 4.52 0.05
N VAL A 48 -14.90 5.38 1.06
CA VAL A 48 -15.08 5.00 2.46
C VAL A 48 -16.54 5.24 2.81
N PHE A 49 -17.23 4.20 3.24
CA PHE A 49 -18.62 4.28 3.68
C PHE A 49 -18.71 4.87 5.10
N ASP A 50 -19.80 5.59 5.38
CA ASP A 50 -20.06 6.22 6.69
C ASP A 50 -20.61 5.21 7.73
N ASP A 51 -20.29 3.92 7.60
CA ASP A 51 -20.68 2.89 8.56
C ASP A 51 -19.80 2.90 9.84
N GLN A 52 -20.17 2.09 10.84
CA GLN A 52 -19.43 2.01 12.12
C GLN A 52 -17.97 1.52 11.96
N LEU A 53 -17.68 0.78 10.89
CA LEU A 53 -16.39 0.14 10.62
C LEU A 53 -15.57 0.89 9.56
N GLN A 54 -16.11 1.98 9.00
CA GLN A 54 -15.56 2.72 7.87
C GLN A 54 -15.12 1.79 6.72
N THR A 55 -16.02 0.89 6.29
CA THR A 55 -15.66 -0.05 5.22
C THR A 55 -15.30 0.67 3.92
N GLN A 56 -14.40 0.07 3.15
CA GLN A 56 -13.83 0.66 1.94
C GLN A 56 -14.22 -0.15 0.71
N LEU A 57 -14.61 0.56 -0.35
CA LEU A 57 -14.86 0.02 -1.68
C LEU A 57 -13.84 0.60 -2.66
N ASP A 58 -13.03 -0.28 -3.23
CA ASP A 58 -12.05 0.07 -4.26
C ASP A 58 -12.51 -0.39 -5.64
N LEU A 59 -12.58 0.55 -6.59
CA LEU A 59 -12.91 0.30 -7.98
C LEU A 59 -11.71 0.63 -8.86
N GLY A 60 -11.35 -0.34 -9.70
CA GLY A 60 -10.30 -0.19 -10.70
C GLY A 60 -10.79 0.53 -11.97
N ARG A 61 -10.04 0.35 -13.06
CA ARG A 61 -10.33 0.95 -14.37
C ARG A 61 -11.53 0.26 -15.03
N MET A 62 -12.29 1.03 -15.81
CA MET A 62 -13.44 0.54 -16.60
C MET A 62 -14.42 -0.32 -15.79
N SER A 63 -14.63 0.06 -14.53
CA SER A 63 -15.48 -0.65 -13.58
C SER A 63 -16.77 0.14 -13.36
N GLU A 64 -17.84 -0.59 -13.09
CA GLU A 64 -19.16 -0.03 -12.78
C GLU A 64 -19.75 -0.79 -11.60
N VAL A 65 -20.26 -0.08 -10.61
CA VAL A 65 -20.94 -0.68 -9.46
C VAL A 65 -22.14 0.17 -9.06
N LEU A 66 -23.25 -0.48 -8.71
CA LEU A 66 -24.40 0.15 -8.08
C LEU A 66 -24.16 0.18 -6.56
N LEU A 67 -24.35 1.35 -5.93
CA LEU A 67 -24.30 1.49 -4.47
C LEU A 67 -25.65 1.10 -3.87
N ASP A 68 -25.88 -0.19 -3.71
CA ASP A 68 -27.03 -0.74 -2.98
C ASP A 68 -26.65 -1.16 -1.55
N ASP A 69 -27.64 -1.64 -0.80
CA ASP A 69 -27.46 -2.10 0.58
C ASP A 69 -26.46 -3.27 0.69
N ASP A 70 -26.23 -4.05 -0.37
CA ASP A 70 -25.22 -5.12 -0.34
C ASP A 70 -23.79 -4.55 -0.39
N VAL A 71 -23.62 -3.38 -1.03
CA VAL A 71 -22.33 -2.73 -1.24
C VAL A 71 -21.96 -1.78 -0.09
N HIS A 72 -22.90 -0.99 0.43
CA HIS A 72 -22.64 -0.04 1.51
C HIS A 72 -23.26 -0.42 2.85
N GLY A 73 -24.21 -1.36 2.87
CA GLY A 73 -24.94 -1.76 4.07
C GLY A 73 -24.14 -2.78 4.86
N GLY A 74 -22.89 -2.44 5.17
CA GLY A 74 -21.99 -3.19 6.04
C GLY A 74 -22.71 -3.60 7.31
N THR A 75 -23.32 -4.78 7.24
CA THR A 75 -24.01 -5.46 8.33
C THR A 75 -24.80 -4.52 9.23
N ASP A 76 -25.86 -3.90 8.71
CA ASP A 76 -26.96 -3.44 9.58
C ASP A 76 -27.53 -4.69 10.27
N GLY A 77 -26.89 -5.10 11.36
CA GLY A 77 -27.26 -6.26 12.17
C GLY A 77 -26.91 -7.62 11.56
N LEU A 78 -25.64 -7.90 11.23
CA LEU A 78 -25.18 -9.23 11.62
C LEU A 78 -25.13 -9.19 13.14
N ASP A 79 -26.12 -9.82 13.74
CA ASP A 79 -26.23 -10.00 15.17
C ASP A 79 -24.95 -10.69 15.65
N LEU A 80 -23.94 -9.92 16.04
CA LEU A 80 -22.71 -10.46 16.61
C LEU A 80 -23.03 -11.31 17.85
N GLN A 81 -24.24 -11.20 18.41
CA GLN A 81 -24.73 -12.07 19.47
C GLN A 81 -24.98 -13.52 18.99
N ASP A 82 -25.38 -13.74 17.72
CA ASP A 82 -25.52 -15.09 17.15
C ASP A 82 -24.14 -15.72 16.93
N ALA A 83 -23.18 -14.98 16.36
CA ALA A 83 -21.82 -15.48 16.17
C ALA A 83 -21.08 -15.73 17.50
N VAL A 84 -21.33 -14.91 18.53
CA VAL A 84 -20.77 -15.11 19.87
C VAL A 84 -21.43 -16.31 20.56
N SER A 85 -22.74 -16.54 20.38
CA SER A 85 -23.40 -17.76 20.89
C SER A 85 -22.85 -19.03 20.24
N GLU A 86 -22.57 -19.00 18.93
CA GLU A 86 -22.00 -20.15 18.20
C GLU A 86 -20.59 -20.50 18.69
N VAL A 87 -19.78 -19.50 19.07
CA VAL A 87 -18.46 -19.74 19.70
C VAL A 87 -18.59 -20.34 21.10
N GLU A 88 -19.57 -19.92 21.89
CA GLU A 88 -19.84 -20.49 23.21
C GLU A 88 -20.30 -21.95 23.13
N ASP A 89 -21.12 -22.29 22.13
CA ASP A 89 -21.55 -23.67 21.86
C ASP A 89 -20.37 -24.58 21.48
N ILE A 90 -19.44 -24.10 20.63
CA ILE A 90 -18.23 -24.85 20.28
C ILE A 90 -17.29 -25.01 21.48
N GLN A 91 -17.15 -23.97 22.32
CA GLN A 91 -16.32 -24.05 23.53
C GLN A 91 -16.89 -25.02 24.57
N GLN A 92 -18.22 -25.14 24.68
CA GLN A 92 -18.86 -26.17 25.51
C GLN A 92 -18.67 -27.57 24.93
N ALA A 93 -18.75 -27.74 23.61
CA ALA A 93 -18.51 -29.04 22.97
C ALA A 93 -17.07 -29.54 23.18
N LEU A 94 -16.07 -28.66 23.17
CA LEU A 94 -14.67 -29.02 23.47
C LEU A 94 -14.39 -29.33 24.95
N LEU A 95 -15.27 -28.89 25.87
CA LEU A 95 -15.14 -29.16 27.30
C LEU A 95 -15.78 -30.49 27.73
N ASP A 96 -16.50 -31.16 26.82
CA ASP A 96 -17.09 -32.47 27.06
C ASP A 96 -15.97 -33.55 27.09
N PRO A 97 -15.77 -34.26 28.22
CA PRO A 97 -14.72 -35.26 28.35
C PRO A 97 -14.89 -36.48 27.42
N ASP A 98 -16.05 -36.63 26.78
CA ASP A 98 -16.34 -37.66 25.77
C ASP A 98 -16.17 -37.15 24.31
N PHE A 99 -15.70 -35.91 24.11
CA PHE A 99 -15.42 -35.36 22.77
C PHE A 99 -14.16 -36.02 22.16
N ASP A 100 -14.37 -36.94 21.23
CA ASP A 100 -13.30 -37.59 20.46
C ASP A 100 -13.19 -36.95 19.07
N PRO A 101 -12.18 -36.08 18.82
CA PRO A 101 -11.98 -35.41 17.53
C PRO A 101 -11.53 -36.37 16.42
N THR A 102 -11.40 -37.67 16.69
CA THR A 102 -11.07 -38.70 15.71
C THR A 102 -12.28 -39.49 15.21
N LEU A 103 -13.47 -39.25 15.78
CA LEU A 103 -14.71 -39.77 15.23
C LEU A 103 -15.06 -38.96 13.98
N GLU A 104 -14.90 -39.58 12.81
CA GLU A 104 -15.39 -39.03 11.54
C GLU A 104 -16.92 -38.93 11.62
N GLU A 105 -17.46 -37.71 11.75
CA GLU A 105 -18.86 -37.48 11.48
C GLU A 105 -19.15 -37.85 10.02
N GLU A 106 -20.34 -38.42 9.76
CA GLU A 106 -20.75 -38.73 8.40
C GLU A 106 -20.63 -37.47 7.54
N PRO A 107 -20.04 -37.57 6.33
CA PRO A 107 -19.82 -36.41 5.49
C PRO A 107 -21.15 -35.67 5.29
N PRO A 108 -21.14 -34.33 5.34
CA PRO A 108 -22.33 -33.55 5.03
C PRO A 108 -22.85 -34.02 3.67
N ALA A 109 -24.16 -34.26 3.59
CA ALA A 109 -24.87 -34.92 2.49
C ALA A 109 -24.74 -34.17 1.14
N ALA A 110 -23.53 -34.08 0.60
CA ALA A 110 -23.27 -33.86 -0.81
C ALA A 110 -23.52 -35.20 -1.50
N GLY A 111 -24.68 -35.31 -2.11
CA GLY A 111 -25.14 -36.52 -2.77
C GLY A 111 -24.08 -37.12 -3.68
N LEU A 112 -23.88 -38.43 -3.51
CA LEU A 112 -23.22 -39.32 -4.45
C LEU A 112 -23.55 -38.95 -5.91
N SER A 113 -22.60 -38.32 -6.59
CA SER A 113 -22.48 -38.45 -8.04
C SER A 113 -21.18 -39.16 -8.34
N LEU A 114 -21.27 -40.50 -8.35
CA LEU A 114 -20.29 -41.35 -8.99
C LEU A 114 -20.31 -41.04 -10.50
N SER A 115 -19.43 -40.16 -10.95
CA SER A 115 -18.99 -40.19 -12.33
C SER A 115 -17.48 -40.07 -12.34
N ALA A 116 -16.85 -41.25 -12.33
CA ALA A 116 -15.52 -41.40 -12.89
C ALA A 116 -15.49 -40.66 -14.24
N GLY A 117 -14.47 -39.82 -14.43
CA GLY A 117 -14.27 -39.14 -15.70
C GLY A 117 -14.05 -40.17 -16.79
N ASP A 118 -15.06 -40.39 -17.62
CA ASP A 118 -14.92 -41.04 -18.91
C ASP A 118 -14.14 -40.10 -19.82
N HIS A 119 -12.83 -40.18 -19.79
CA HIS A 119 -11.99 -39.54 -20.81
C HIS A 119 -12.07 -40.38 -22.08
N TYR A 120 -12.91 -39.96 -23.03
CA TYR A 120 -12.86 -40.49 -24.39
C TYR A 120 -11.65 -39.89 -25.10
N TYR A 121 -10.66 -40.70 -25.46
CA TYR A 121 -9.69 -40.30 -26.49
C TYR A 121 -10.15 -40.82 -27.84
N VAL A 122 -10.32 -39.90 -28.79
CA VAL A 122 -10.55 -40.22 -30.19
C VAL A 122 -9.22 -40.63 -30.80
N LYS A 123 -9.12 -41.87 -31.29
CA LYS A 123 -8.02 -42.32 -32.15
C LYS A 123 -8.39 -42.02 -33.60
N PHE A 124 -7.54 -41.28 -34.30
CA PHE A 124 -7.64 -41.10 -35.75
C PHE A 124 -6.64 -42.05 -36.43
N ASP A 125 -7.13 -42.91 -37.31
CA ASP A 125 -6.29 -43.65 -38.25
C ASP A 125 -6.12 -42.78 -39.52
N ALA A 126 -4.86 -42.52 -39.91
CA ALA A 126 -4.57 -41.78 -41.14
C ALA A 126 -4.94 -42.64 -42.36
N ILE A 127 -6.00 -42.24 -43.07
CA ILE A 127 -6.53 -42.95 -44.26
C ILE A 127 -5.96 -42.46 -45.60
N GLY A 128 -4.92 -41.61 -45.59
CA GLY A 128 -4.33 -41.02 -46.80
C GLY A 128 -2.86 -41.38 -46.97
N ALA A 129 -2.45 -41.72 -48.19
CA ALA A 129 -1.05 -41.85 -48.55
C ALA A 129 -0.37 -40.46 -48.59
N GLU A 130 0.87 -40.38 -48.11
CA GLU A 130 1.69 -39.18 -48.14
C GLU A 130 1.90 -38.71 -49.59
N VAL A 131 1.61 -37.44 -49.86
CA VAL A 131 1.82 -36.82 -51.17
C VAL A 131 2.95 -35.81 -51.03
N LEU A 132 4.03 -36.01 -51.77
CA LEU A 132 5.09 -35.00 -51.92
C LEU A 132 4.56 -33.89 -52.83
N PRO A 133 4.48 -32.63 -52.37
CA PRO A 133 4.05 -31.53 -53.23
C PRO A 133 5.14 -31.21 -54.25
N ASP A 134 4.91 -31.51 -55.53
CA ASP A 134 5.71 -30.94 -56.62
C ASP A 134 5.24 -29.50 -56.85
N ASN A 135 5.99 -28.54 -56.32
CA ASN A 135 5.74 -27.12 -56.53
C ASN A 135 6.43 -26.68 -57.84
N PRO A 136 5.71 -26.31 -58.92
CA PRO A 136 6.32 -26.05 -60.23
C PRO A 136 6.92 -24.64 -60.38
N VAL A 137 7.08 -23.88 -59.30
CA VAL A 137 7.61 -22.51 -59.37
C VAL A 137 9.13 -22.53 -59.23
N VAL A 138 9.82 -22.25 -60.34
CA VAL A 138 11.24 -21.89 -60.35
C VAL A 138 11.40 -20.56 -59.63
N THR A 139 12.10 -20.55 -58.50
CA THR A 139 12.56 -19.31 -57.87
C THR A 139 13.72 -18.78 -58.69
N THR A 140 13.48 -17.76 -59.51
CA THR A 140 14.56 -17.02 -60.16
C THR A 140 15.40 -16.33 -59.08
N ASP A 141 16.70 -16.65 -59.03
CA ASP A 141 17.74 -16.04 -58.18
C ASP A 141 17.87 -14.52 -58.47
N SER A 142 16.94 -13.73 -57.95
CA SER A 142 17.23 -12.34 -57.62
C SER A 142 17.56 -12.30 -56.13
N PRO A 143 18.80 -11.95 -55.74
CA PRO A 143 19.08 -11.70 -54.34
C PRO A 143 18.14 -10.58 -53.87
N PRO A 144 17.48 -10.71 -52.71
CA PRO A 144 16.66 -9.64 -52.17
C PRO A 144 17.53 -8.39 -52.02
N ASP A 145 17.05 -7.30 -52.61
CA ASP A 145 17.63 -5.98 -52.43
C ASP A 145 17.38 -5.55 -50.98
N PHE A 146 18.41 -5.69 -50.13
CA PHE A 146 18.38 -5.25 -48.73
C PHE A 146 18.80 -3.78 -48.58
N THR A 147 18.67 -2.96 -49.63
CA THR A 147 19.00 -1.54 -49.54
C THR A 147 17.89 -0.81 -48.79
N ALA A 148 18.07 -0.77 -47.46
CA ALA A 148 17.25 -0.18 -46.42
C ALA A 148 15.92 -0.91 -46.16
N PRO A 149 15.64 -1.34 -44.90
CA PRO A 149 14.30 -1.79 -44.55
C PRO A 149 13.33 -0.63 -44.79
N ASP A 150 12.24 -0.89 -45.51
CA ASP A 150 11.03 -0.09 -45.40
C ASP A 150 10.72 0.06 -43.89
N PRO A 151 10.45 1.28 -43.37
CA PRO A 151 10.07 1.42 -41.97
C PRO A 151 8.78 0.63 -41.78
N VAL A 152 8.90 -0.54 -41.14
CA VAL A 152 7.75 -1.33 -40.68
C VAL A 152 6.91 -0.38 -39.84
N ALA A 153 5.71 -0.08 -40.34
CA ALA A 153 4.71 0.62 -39.57
C ALA A 153 4.39 -0.28 -38.36
N GLY A 154 4.88 0.13 -37.20
CA GLY A 154 4.60 -0.50 -35.92
C GLY A 154 5.15 -1.91 -35.79
N GLU A 155 6.47 -2.05 -35.57
CA GLU A 155 6.86 -3.12 -34.65
C GLU A 155 6.14 -2.83 -33.33
N ASP A 156 5.26 -3.75 -32.92
CA ASP A 156 4.68 -3.82 -31.59
C ASP A 156 5.85 -4.09 -30.63
N ARG A 157 6.64 -3.03 -30.39
CA ARG A 157 7.69 -3.04 -29.40
C ARG A 157 6.99 -3.41 -28.10
N PRO A 158 7.48 -4.40 -27.34
CA PRO A 158 6.97 -4.62 -26.01
C PRO A 158 6.95 -3.25 -25.29
N PRO A 159 5.90 -2.95 -24.51
CA PRO A 159 5.84 -1.68 -23.82
C PRO A 159 7.16 -1.48 -23.08
N VAL A 160 7.82 -0.35 -23.35
CA VAL A 160 8.96 0.06 -22.53
C VAL A 160 8.44 0.07 -21.10
N ALA A 161 9.13 -0.60 -20.18
CA ALA A 161 8.78 -0.51 -18.77
C ALA A 161 8.66 0.98 -18.40
N ALA A 162 7.59 1.33 -17.68
CA ALA A 162 7.45 2.68 -17.19
C ALA A 162 8.56 2.96 -16.19
N ASP A 163 9.18 4.13 -16.33
CA ASP A 163 10.17 4.69 -15.40
C ASP A 163 9.43 5.08 -14.11
N LEU A 164 9.59 4.25 -13.07
CA LEU A 164 8.93 4.36 -11.77
C LEU A 164 9.84 5.10 -10.80
N GLN A 165 9.43 6.31 -10.45
CA GLN A 165 10.09 7.10 -9.41
C GLN A 165 9.94 6.47 -8.03
N PRO A 166 10.92 6.67 -7.13
CA PRO A 166 10.74 6.30 -5.73
C PRO A 166 9.71 7.23 -5.08
N VAL A 167 8.99 6.73 -4.08
CA VAL A 167 8.05 7.51 -3.29
C VAL A 167 8.54 7.52 -1.85
N ALA A 168 9.02 8.69 -1.41
CA ALA A 168 9.38 8.90 -0.02
C ALA A 168 8.14 9.34 0.78
N GLU A 169 7.86 8.66 1.88
CA GLU A 169 6.70 8.89 2.74
C GLU A 169 7.14 9.50 4.09
N PRO A 170 6.36 10.37 4.75
CA PRO A 170 6.84 11.06 5.94
C PRO A 170 7.01 10.11 7.13
N ASP A 171 8.14 10.26 7.84
CA ASP A 171 8.44 9.54 9.07
C ASP A 171 8.07 10.37 10.29
N GLN A 172 7.65 9.68 11.35
CA GLN A 172 7.44 10.28 12.66
C GLN A 172 8.02 9.41 13.76
N VAL A 173 8.65 10.04 14.75
CA VAL A 173 9.16 9.36 15.93
C VAL A 173 8.99 10.25 17.16
N GLN A 174 8.80 9.62 18.31
CA GLN A 174 8.73 10.30 19.59
C GLN A 174 9.96 10.00 20.43
N VAL A 175 10.41 11.00 21.19
CA VAL A 175 11.46 10.86 22.19
C VAL A 175 11.07 11.64 23.43
N GLU A 176 11.08 10.98 24.59
CA GLU A 176 10.92 11.67 25.86
C GLU A 176 12.25 12.35 26.22
N GLU A 177 12.21 13.61 26.61
CA GLU A 177 13.39 14.28 27.13
C GLU A 177 13.80 13.73 28.50
N SER A 178 15.00 14.09 28.97
CA SER A 178 15.43 13.73 30.31
C SER A 178 16.61 14.59 30.75
N ALA A 179 16.44 15.25 31.89
CA ALA A 179 17.52 15.99 32.56
C ALA A 179 18.60 15.07 33.16
N ALA A 180 18.30 13.78 33.38
CA ALA A 180 19.18 12.86 34.10
C ALA A 180 20.20 12.16 33.18
N ALA A 181 19.86 11.96 31.91
CA ALA A 181 20.68 11.23 30.94
C ALA A 181 20.20 11.54 29.50
N PRO A 182 21.11 11.46 28.50
CA PRO A 182 20.75 11.56 27.09
C PRO A 182 19.71 10.53 26.68
N ARG A 183 18.84 10.91 25.76
CA ARG A 183 17.78 10.08 25.20
C ARG A 183 18.09 9.87 23.74
N VAL A 184 17.90 8.64 23.28
CA VAL A 184 18.22 8.22 21.92
C VAL A 184 17.03 7.48 21.36
N THR A 185 16.62 7.85 20.15
CA THR A 185 15.69 7.10 19.34
C THR A 185 16.34 6.77 18.00
N ALA A 186 15.88 5.70 17.35
CA ALA A 186 16.43 5.21 16.10
C ALA A 186 15.32 4.62 15.24
N GLY A 187 15.54 4.63 13.93
CA GLY A 187 14.60 4.09 12.96
C GLY A 187 15.24 3.94 11.58
N ASN A 188 14.41 3.73 10.58
CA ASN A 188 14.83 3.67 9.19
C ASN A 188 13.87 4.49 8.33
N LEU A 189 14.42 5.48 7.60
CA LEU A 189 13.70 6.40 6.71
C LEU A 189 13.11 5.73 5.46
N LEU A 190 13.60 4.54 5.12
CA LEU A 190 13.18 3.79 3.93
C LEU A 190 12.09 2.75 4.27
N GLN A 191 11.63 2.68 5.53
CA GLN A 191 10.78 1.58 5.99
C GLN A 191 9.36 1.64 5.43
N ASN A 192 8.85 2.84 5.16
CA ASN A 192 7.54 3.14 4.58
C ASN A 192 7.64 3.66 3.13
N ASP A 193 8.83 3.71 2.56
CA ASP A 193 9.07 4.25 1.22
C ASP A 193 8.83 3.20 0.12
N ALA A 194 8.36 3.65 -1.04
CA ALA A 194 8.25 2.81 -2.24
C ALA A 194 9.53 2.94 -3.09
N PRO A 195 10.17 1.83 -3.48
CA PRO A 195 11.49 1.84 -4.09
C PRO A 195 11.59 2.38 -5.53
N GLY A 196 10.47 2.55 -6.25
CA GLY A 196 10.53 2.88 -7.68
C GLY A 196 11.26 1.79 -8.48
N ASP A 197 12.20 2.19 -9.34
CA ASP A 197 13.00 1.32 -10.17
C ASP A 197 14.31 0.88 -9.48
N GLY A 198 14.14 -0.10 -8.59
CA GLY A 198 15.25 -0.82 -7.96
C GLY A 198 15.51 -0.40 -6.51
N PRO A 199 16.67 -0.73 -5.95
CA PRO A 199 16.94 -0.46 -4.54
C PRO A 199 17.09 1.05 -4.29
N VAL A 200 16.39 1.55 -3.27
CA VAL A 200 16.52 2.93 -2.80
C VAL A 200 17.60 3.11 -1.75
N THR A 201 18.23 4.27 -1.77
CA THR A 201 19.20 4.73 -0.77
C THR A 201 18.96 6.18 -0.41
N VAL A 202 19.31 6.57 0.82
CA VAL A 202 19.27 7.98 1.23
C VAL A 202 20.52 8.67 0.69
N THR A 203 20.34 9.66 -0.18
CA THR A 203 21.43 10.39 -0.86
C THR A 203 21.60 11.80 -0.33
N GLY A 204 20.65 12.31 0.45
CA GLY A 204 20.77 13.62 1.06
C GLY A 204 19.91 13.82 2.29
N VAL A 205 20.34 14.72 3.15
CA VAL A 205 19.58 15.16 4.33
C VAL A 205 19.82 16.65 4.57
N GLU A 206 18.79 17.37 4.98
CA GLU A 206 18.87 18.75 5.44
C GLU A 206 18.62 18.83 6.94
N ILE A 207 19.60 19.33 7.68
CA ILE A 207 19.56 19.44 9.14
C ILE A 207 19.81 20.90 9.51
N GLY A 208 18.82 21.56 10.11
CA GLY A 208 18.93 22.96 10.55
C GLY A 208 19.24 23.95 9.41
N GLY A 209 18.74 23.68 8.20
CA GLY A 209 19.00 24.51 7.01
C GLY A 209 20.35 24.24 6.33
N VAL A 210 21.11 23.22 6.78
CA VAL A 210 22.34 22.78 6.14
C VAL A 210 22.09 21.48 5.37
N SER A 211 22.30 21.51 4.06
CA SER A 211 22.15 20.34 3.20
C SER A 211 23.44 19.51 3.17
N TYR A 212 23.28 18.19 3.29
CA TYR A 212 24.34 17.20 3.21
C TYR A 212 24.07 16.21 2.10
N THR A 213 25.13 15.79 1.41
CA THR A 213 25.10 14.65 0.49
C THR A 213 25.65 13.43 1.20
N ILE A 214 24.93 12.31 1.11
CA ILE A 214 25.31 11.03 1.72
C ILE A 214 25.71 10.08 0.60
N ALA A 215 26.99 9.72 0.54
CA ALA A 215 27.46 8.72 -0.42
C ALA A 215 27.16 7.29 0.08
N PRO A 216 27.11 6.27 -0.80
CA PRO A 216 26.87 4.89 -0.39
C PRO A 216 27.82 4.42 0.71
N GLY A 217 27.25 3.85 1.78
CA GLY A 217 27.97 3.38 2.97
C GLY A 217 28.48 4.49 3.89
N GLN A 218 28.03 5.74 3.72
CA GLN A 218 28.37 6.85 4.61
C GLN A 218 27.25 7.16 5.60
N THR A 219 27.64 7.81 6.69
CA THR A 219 26.76 8.38 7.70
C THR A 219 27.13 9.85 7.90
N VAL A 220 26.13 10.72 7.91
CA VAL A 220 26.27 12.14 8.24
C VAL A 220 25.72 12.35 9.64
N THR A 221 26.45 13.09 10.47
CA THR A 221 26.01 13.51 11.81
C THR A 221 26.06 15.01 11.92
N HIS A 222 24.99 15.63 12.43
CA HIS A 222 24.94 17.07 12.67
C HIS A 222 24.18 17.43 13.96
N THR A 223 24.56 18.56 14.56
CA THR A 223 23.82 19.15 15.68
C THR A 223 22.56 19.84 15.14
N THR A 224 21.44 19.50 15.73
CA THR A 224 20.11 20.00 15.38
C THR A 224 19.84 21.39 16.00
N PRO A 225 18.85 22.14 15.49
CA PRO A 225 18.49 23.45 16.05
C PRO A 225 18.20 23.45 17.56
N LEU A 226 17.60 22.38 18.09
CA LEU A 226 17.34 22.24 19.52
C LEU A 226 18.54 21.71 20.34
N GLY A 227 19.71 21.55 19.71
CA GLY A 227 20.93 21.10 20.37
C GLY A 227 21.06 19.58 20.51
N GLY A 228 20.10 18.81 20.00
CA GLY A 228 20.24 17.37 19.80
C GLY A 228 21.26 17.03 18.70
N GLN A 229 21.56 15.75 18.50
CA GLN A 229 22.33 15.26 17.35
C GLN A 229 21.51 14.28 16.53
N LEU A 230 21.45 14.50 15.22
CA LEU A 230 20.88 13.57 14.25
C LEU A 230 22.02 12.96 13.43
N SER A 231 22.02 11.63 13.33
CA SER A 231 22.86 10.86 12.41
C SER A 231 21.98 10.14 11.41
N VAL A 232 22.29 10.25 10.12
CA VAL A 232 21.57 9.59 9.01
C VAL A 232 22.58 8.86 8.13
N SER A 233 22.29 7.61 7.82
CA SER A 233 23.10 6.72 6.98
C SER A 233 22.46 6.51 5.61
N SER A 234 23.28 6.16 4.60
CA SER A 234 22.79 5.92 3.24
C SER A 234 21.80 4.75 3.11
N ASP A 235 21.80 3.82 4.07
CA ASP A 235 20.88 2.68 4.15
C ASP A 235 19.52 3.02 4.79
N GLY A 236 19.28 4.31 5.05
CA GLY A 236 18.07 4.80 5.69
C GLY A 236 18.10 4.77 7.21
N SER A 237 19.06 4.07 7.83
CA SER A 237 19.16 4.05 9.28
C SER A 237 19.49 5.44 9.81
N TYR A 238 18.72 5.89 10.80
CA TYR A 238 18.99 7.11 11.53
C TYR A 238 18.99 6.90 13.03
N THR A 239 19.73 7.76 13.73
CA THR A 239 19.65 7.90 15.18
C THR A 239 19.51 9.37 15.53
N TYR A 240 18.57 9.69 16.41
CA TYR A 240 18.41 11.02 16.98
C TYR A 240 18.68 10.95 18.47
N SER A 241 19.48 11.87 18.99
CA SER A 241 19.78 11.98 20.41
C SER A 241 19.58 13.40 20.92
N ILE A 242 19.04 13.52 22.13
CA ILE A 242 18.82 14.79 22.79
C ILE A 242 19.32 14.70 24.24
N GLN A 243 19.93 15.77 24.74
CA GLN A 243 20.47 15.82 26.09
C GLN A 243 20.06 17.13 26.78
N GLY A 244 19.60 16.99 28.03
CA GLY A 244 19.23 18.12 28.87
C GLY A 244 17.71 18.33 28.89
N ALA A 245 17.24 19.08 29.89
CA ALA A 245 15.92 19.68 29.82
C ALA A 245 15.99 20.84 28.83
N ILE A 246 15.17 20.83 27.79
CA ILE A 246 15.06 22.00 26.92
C ILE A 246 14.39 23.11 27.74
N LEU A 247 14.94 24.33 27.66
CA LEU A 247 14.31 25.47 28.32
C LEU A 247 13.07 25.85 27.52
N HIS A 248 11.91 25.36 27.96
CA HIS A 248 10.64 25.73 27.35
C HIS A 248 10.25 27.14 27.78
N GLU A 249 10.03 28.03 26.81
CA GLU A 249 9.60 29.41 27.11
C GLU A 249 8.17 29.47 27.67
N THR A 250 7.40 28.38 27.54
CA THR A 250 6.02 28.25 28.02
C THR A 250 5.73 26.88 28.64
N HIS A 251 5.72 26.81 29.97
CA HIS A 251 5.17 25.65 30.68
C HIS A 251 3.65 25.80 30.82
N GLY A 252 2.89 25.20 29.89
CA GLY A 252 1.56 24.71 30.23
C GLY A 252 1.73 23.52 31.17
N GLN A 253 0.92 23.42 32.23
CA GLN A 253 1.00 22.34 33.23
C GLN A 253 0.49 20.99 32.69
N GLY A 254 0.92 20.59 31.49
CA GLY A 254 0.50 19.38 30.81
C GLY A 254 1.71 18.61 30.28
N ASP A 255 1.69 17.32 30.57
CA ASP A 255 2.49 16.18 30.10
C ASP A 255 2.42 15.96 28.57
N GLY A 256 2.46 17.03 27.78
CA GLY A 256 2.27 17.01 26.33
C GLY A 256 3.54 17.18 25.50
N LEU A 257 3.37 17.04 24.19
CA LEU A 257 4.33 17.38 23.15
C LEU A 257 4.84 18.82 23.36
N VAL A 258 6.14 18.98 23.58
CA VAL A 258 6.71 20.27 23.98
C VAL A 258 7.39 20.96 22.81
N ASP A 259 8.10 20.19 22.00
CA ASP A 259 8.82 20.66 20.83
C ASP A 259 8.80 19.62 19.71
N GLN A 260 9.04 20.10 18.49
CA GLN A 260 9.14 19.26 17.30
C GLN A 260 10.31 19.74 16.43
N GLU A 261 11.07 18.79 15.89
CA GLU A 261 12.04 19.04 14.83
C GLU A 261 11.64 18.30 13.56
N THR A 262 11.91 18.90 12.41
CA THR A 262 11.59 18.33 11.10
C THR A 262 12.81 18.41 10.20
N PHE A 263 13.19 17.28 9.63
CA PHE A 263 14.38 17.12 8.80
C PHE A 263 13.95 16.59 7.43
N THR A 264 14.37 17.27 6.35
CA THR A 264 14.06 16.80 4.99
C THR A 264 15.13 15.82 4.54
N TYR A 265 14.75 14.67 4.01
CA TYR A 265 15.67 13.71 3.41
C TYR A 265 15.36 13.49 1.93
N THR A 266 16.35 13.03 1.19
CA THR A 266 16.26 12.69 -0.24
C THR A 266 16.63 11.23 -0.42
N VAL A 267 15.78 10.48 -1.10
CA VAL A 267 16.01 9.10 -1.52
C VAL A 267 16.24 9.06 -3.01
N THR A 268 17.10 8.14 -3.45
CA THR A 268 17.39 7.89 -4.86
C THR A 268 17.36 6.39 -5.11
N ASP A 269 16.73 5.97 -6.21
CA ASP A 269 16.62 4.57 -6.63
C ASP A 269 17.81 4.12 -7.50
N GLY A 270 17.65 2.99 -8.18
CA GLY A 270 18.73 2.30 -8.87
C GLY A 270 19.18 2.95 -10.18
N ASP A 271 18.32 3.72 -10.84
CA ASP A 271 18.61 4.39 -12.11
C ASP A 271 18.77 5.91 -11.98
N GLY A 272 18.48 6.47 -10.81
CA GLY A 272 18.87 7.82 -10.42
C GLY A 272 17.68 8.76 -10.16
N ASP A 273 16.46 8.26 -10.25
CA ASP A 273 15.27 9.00 -9.88
C ASP A 273 15.25 9.26 -8.37
N SER A 274 14.73 10.43 -7.99
CA SER A 274 14.84 10.92 -6.62
C SER A 274 13.55 11.50 -6.10
N SER A 275 13.27 11.22 -4.82
CA SER A 275 12.11 11.71 -4.09
C SER A 275 12.53 12.28 -2.74
N ARG A 276 11.66 13.10 -2.13
CA ARG A 276 11.94 13.76 -0.86
C ARG A 276 10.77 13.66 0.08
N SER A 277 11.09 13.47 1.35
CA SER A 277 10.13 13.48 2.43
C SER A 277 10.78 13.99 3.72
N THR A 278 10.07 13.88 4.83
CA THR A 278 10.47 14.47 6.11
C THR A 278 10.48 13.46 7.24
N LEU A 279 11.51 13.51 8.08
CA LEU A 279 11.51 12.93 9.41
C LEU A 279 11.07 13.97 10.44
N THR A 280 9.97 13.69 11.13
CA THR A 280 9.47 14.50 12.24
C THR A 280 9.79 13.85 13.58
N VAL A 281 10.54 14.55 14.42
CA VAL A 281 10.86 14.12 15.78
C VAL A 281 10.04 14.94 16.77
N HIS A 282 9.16 14.27 17.50
CA HIS A 282 8.33 14.83 18.56
C HIS A 282 9.01 14.65 19.91
N ILE A 283 9.24 15.73 20.63
CA ILE A 283 9.92 15.73 21.93
C ILE A 283 8.86 15.90 23.02
N LEU A 284 8.78 14.91 23.92
CA LEU A 284 7.81 14.88 25.02
C LEU A 284 8.47 15.28 26.34
N ASP A 285 7.76 16.05 27.18
CA ASP A 285 8.27 16.42 28.50
C ASP A 285 8.30 15.18 29.39
N SER A 286 9.39 15.04 30.14
CA SER A 286 9.45 14.07 31.23
C SER A 286 8.92 14.73 32.51
N ALA A 287 7.76 14.28 32.98
CA ALA A 287 7.12 14.81 34.18
C ALA A 287 8.11 15.04 35.34
N PRO A 288 7.96 16.13 36.14
CA PRO A 288 8.86 16.42 37.24
C PRO A 288 8.94 15.23 38.21
N ARG A 289 10.14 14.66 38.39
CA ARG A 289 10.35 13.66 39.44
C ARG A 289 10.40 14.39 40.78
N PRO A 290 9.50 14.12 41.75
CA PRO A 290 9.60 14.71 43.08
C PRO A 290 10.93 14.31 43.69
N GLY A 291 11.80 15.30 43.94
CA GLY A 291 13.06 15.08 44.63
C GLY A 291 12.79 14.41 45.98
N ARG A 292 13.48 13.30 46.24
CA ARG A 292 13.41 12.63 47.54
C ARG A 292 13.91 13.62 48.59
N ILE A 293 13.00 14.17 49.41
CA ILE A 293 13.37 15.04 50.52
C ILE A 293 14.22 14.18 51.48
N PRO A 294 15.48 14.53 51.76
CA PRO A 294 16.25 13.80 52.75
C PRO A 294 15.58 13.99 54.12
N THR A 295 15.12 12.88 54.70
CA THR A 295 14.59 12.77 56.07
C THR A 295 15.69 12.88 57.11
#